data_AF-A0A087SP39-F1
#
_entry.id   AF-A0A087SP39-F1
#
_cell.length_a   1.000
_cell.length_b   1.000
_cell.length_c   1.000
_cell.angle_alpha   90.00
_cell.angle_beta   90.00
_cell.angle_gamma   90.00
#
_symmetry.space_group_name_H-M   'P 1'
#
loop_
_entity.id
_entity.type
_entity.pdbx_description
1 polymer ?
#
loop_
_entity_poly.entity_id
_entity_poly.type
_entity_poly.pdbx_seq_one_letter_code
_entity_poly.pdbx_strand_id
1 'polypeptide(L)'
;MAMQLKHIAKVFVQLSPLSGEARSAREFLARATSRKALESNPACEVSQAIRLNGENFVEVTYASKQVVRISTKDLKIDDIMSRINGVAEDMDMQERLKAAGLDGQKVISTWNSGGNRERDMGTVSFQPRQA
;
A
#
# COMPACT_ATOMS: atom_id res chain seq x y z
N MET A 1 8.15 13.56 -2.65
CA MET A 1 6.70 13.31 -2.80
C MET A 1 6.06 13.23 -1.43
N ALA A 2 4.89 13.84 -1.22
CA ALA A 2 4.14 13.73 0.02
C ALA A 2 3.40 12.38 0.08
N MET A 3 3.38 11.72 1.24
CA MET A 3 2.66 10.47 1.45
C MET A 3 1.18 10.74 1.70
N GLN A 4 0.29 9.94 1.08
CA GLN A 4 -1.14 9.93 1.37
C GLN A 4 -1.49 8.60 2.06
N LEU A 5 -2.27 8.66 3.13
CA LEU A 5 -2.69 7.49 3.92
C LEU A 5 -4.11 7.02 3.60
N LYS A 6 -4.64 7.44 2.44
CA LYS A 6 -5.97 7.04 1.98
C LYS A 6 -6.01 5.52 1.82
N HIS A 7 -7.12 4.92 2.23
CA HIS A 7 -7.35 3.47 2.16
C HIS A 7 -6.43 2.61 3.04
N ILE A 8 -5.55 3.22 3.84
CA ILE A 8 -4.66 2.51 4.77
C ILE A 8 -5.27 2.52 6.18
N ALA A 9 -5.45 1.35 6.77
CA ALA A 9 -5.93 1.19 8.13
C ALA A 9 -4.79 1.26 9.16
N LYS A 10 -3.66 0.57 8.88
CA LYS A 10 -2.53 0.49 9.80
C LYS A 10 -1.21 0.47 9.06
N VAL A 11 -0.22 1.16 9.61
CA VAL A 11 1.17 1.12 9.20
C VAL A 11 2.00 0.61 10.37
N PHE A 12 2.82 -0.40 10.11
CA PHE A 12 3.79 -0.94 11.07
C PHE A 12 5.19 -0.92 10.45
N VAL A 13 6.13 -0.27 11.13
CA VAL A 13 7.52 -0.18 10.68
C VAL A 13 8.43 -0.87 11.69
N GLN A 14 9.13 -1.92 11.25
CA GLN A 14 10.20 -2.52 12.04
C GLN A 14 11.55 -2.08 11.49
N LEU A 15 12.41 -1.57 12.37
CA LEU A 15 13.76 -1.17 11.98
C LEU A 15 14.81 -1.49 13.05
N SER A 16 16.03 -1.73 12.59
CA SER A 16 17.24 -1.81 13.40
C SER A 16 18.09 -0.55 13.18
N PRO A 17 18.35 0.24 14.24
CA PRO A 17 18.99 1.55 14.10
C PRO A 17 20.44 1.44 13.61
N LEU A 18 21.09 0.30 13.87
CA LEU A 18 22.48 0.02 13.53
C LEU A 18 22.66 -0.46 12.08
N SER A 19 21.58 -0.83 11.38
CA SER A 19 21.68 -1.23 9.97
C SER A 19 21.66 0.00 9.04
N GLY A 20 22.52 0.00 8.02
CA GLY A 20 22.44 0.98 6.93
C GLY A 20 21.14 0.85 6.12
N GLU A 21 20.62 -0.38 6.06
CA GLU A 21 19.40 -0.78 5.34
C GLU A 21 18.11 -0.23 5.98
N ALA A 22 18.17 0.25 7.23
CA ALA A 22 17.05 0.91 7.91
C ALA A 22 16.81 2.34 7.43
N ARG A 23 17.66 2.91 6.57
CA ARG A 23 17.50 4.30 6.09
C ARG A 23 16.14 4.50 5.42
N SER A 24 15.77 3.63 4.48
CA SER A 24 14.47 3.71 3.79
C SER A 24 13.30 3.52 4.76
N ALA A 25 13.40 2.61 5.73
CA ALA A 25 12.37 2.41 6.76
C ALA A 25 12.17 3.66 7.66
N ARG A 26 13.27 4.29 8.09
CA ARG A 26 13.23 5.54 8.88
C ARG A 26 12.61 6.68 8.10
N GLU A 27 12.99 6.83 6.83
CA GLU A 27 12.45 7.88 5.98
C GLU A 27 10.96 7.66 5.70
N PHE A 28 10.56 6.42 5.47
CA PHE A 28 9.16 6.06 5.34
C PHE A 28 8.35 6.41 6.58
N LEU A 29 8.83 6.02 7.77
CA LEU A 29 8.21 6.34 9.05
C LEU A 29 8.07 7.86 9.26
N ALA A 30 9.10 8.64 8.91
CA ALA A 30 9.06 10.09 9.01
C ALA A 30 8.02 10.72 8.06
N ARG A 31 7.82 10.14 6.87
CA ARG A 31 6.77 10.57 5.93
C ARG A 31 5.37 10.16 6.41
N ALA A 32 5.21 8.96 6.96
CA ALA A 32 3.94 8.44 7.46
C ALA A 32 3.44 9.19 8.70
N THR A 33 4.35 9.62 9.56
CA THR A 33 4.04 10.42 10.76
C THR A 33 3.97 11.93 10.49
N SER A 34 4.19 12.35 9.24
CA SER A 34 4.10 13.76 8.88
C SER A 34 2.67 14.28 9.03
N ARG A 35 2.55 15.55 9.42
CA ARG A 35 1.23 16.20 9.62
C ARG A 35 0.33 16.08 8.39
N LYS A 36 0.89 16.28 7.18
CA LYS A 36 0.14 16.14 5.91
C LYS A 36 -0.40 14.73 5.68
N ALA A 37 0.37 13.71 6.05
CA ALA A 37 -0.05 12.32 5.93
C ALA A 37 -1.20 12.01 6.92
N LEU A 38 -1.05 12.42 8.18
CA LEU A 38 -2.09 12.24 9.21
C LEU A 38 -3.37 13.03 8.91
N GLU A 39 -3.26 14.24 8.35
CA GLU A 39 -4.42 15.02 7.90
C GLU A 39 -5.19 14.32 6.77
N SER A 40 -4.51 13.53 5.92
CA SER A 40 -5.17 12.78 4.85
C SER A 40 -5.99 11.58 5.34
N ASN A 41 -5.62 11.01 6.49
CA ASN A 41 -6.37 9.94 7.15
C ASN A 41 -6.02 9.89 8.66
N PRO A 42 -6.79 10.59 9.51
CA PRO A 42 -6.51 10.64 10.94
C PRO A 42 -6.83 9.32 11.67
N ALA A 43 -7.55 8.40 11.03
CA ALA A 43 -7.87 7.08 11.59
C ALA A 43 -6.76 6.05 11.36
N CYS A 44 -5.74 6.38 10.55
CA CYS A 44 -4.63 5.48 10.27
C CYS A 44 -3.75 5.30 11.52
N GLU A 45 -3.62 4.07 12.00
CA GLU A 45 -2.73 3.75 13.12
C GLU A 45 -1.29 3.58 12.59
N VAL A 46 -0.38 4.45 13.02
CA VAL A 46 1.06 4.34 12.70
C VAL A 46 1.80 3.82 13.92
N SER A 47 2.47 2.69 13.76
CA SER A 47 3.18 1.98 14.82
C SER A 47 4.59 1.61 14.39
N GLN A 48 5.51 1.54 15.35
CA GLN A 48 6.92 1.22 15.08
C GLN A 48 7.46 0.22 16.11
N ALA A 49 8.39 -0.61 15.66
CA ALA A 49 9.18 -1.49 16.52
C ALA A 49 10.67 -1.31 16.21
N ILE A 50 11.44 -0.98 17.24
CA ILE A 50 12.90 -0.88 17.15
C ILE A 50 13.48 -2.19 17.67
N ARG A 51 14.22 -2.91 16.82
CA ARG A 51 14.89 -4.14 17.21
C ARG A 51 16.38 -4.01 16.93
N LEU A 52 17.22 -4.37 17.89
CA LEU A 52 18.68 -4.36 17.69
C LEU A 52 19.09 -5.35 16.60
N ASN A 53 18.48 -6.54 16.61
CA ASN A 53 18.70 -7.60 15.63
C ASN A 53 17.39 -7.92 14.90
N GLY A 54 17.47 -8.13 13.58
CA GLY A 54 16.35 -8.54 12.75
C GLY A 54 16.23 -7.77 11.45
N GLU A 55 15.24 -8.17 10.65
CA GLU A 55 14.97 -7.55 9.35
C GLU A 55 14.24 -6.22 9.48
N ASN A 56 14.57 -5.32 8.56
CA ASN A 56 13.93 -4.02 8.39
C ASN A 56 12.80 -4.16 7.38
N PHE A 57 11.57 -3.86 7.80
CA PHE A 57 10.41 -3.96 6.92
C PHE A 57 9.35 -2.93 7.25
N VAL A 58 8.56 -2.62 6.23
CA VAL A 58 7.35 -1.83 6.32
C VAL A 58 6.18 -2.75 6.04
N GLU A 59 5.19 -2.75 6.91
CA GLU A 59 3.96 -3.49 6.77
C GLU A 59 2.79 -2.51 6.74
N VAL A 60 1.94 -2.63 5.73
CA VAL A 60 0.78 -1.77 5.51
C VAL A 60 -0.45 -2.65 5.44
N THR A 61 -1.42 -2.37 6.31
CA THR A 61 -2.73 -2.99 6.30
C THR A 61 -3.73 -2.00 5.73
N TYR A 62 -4.36 -2.35 4.62
CA TYR A 62 -5.37 -1.54 3.96
C TYR A 62 -6.76 -1.75 4.58
N ALA A 63 -7.70 -0.85 4.30
CA ALA A 63 -9.09 -0.94 4.75
C ALA A 63 -9.79 -2.21 4.24
N SER A 64 -9.35 -2.75 3.09
CA SER A 64 -9.77 -4.05 2.55
C SER A 64 -9.28 -5.26 3.35
N LYS A 65 -8.53 -5.04 4.44
CA LYS A 65 -7.80 -6.05 5.22
C LYS A 65 -6.66 -6.72 4.44
N GLN A 66 -6.34 -6.25 3.24
CA GLN A 66 -5.13 -6.66 2.54
C GLN A 66 -3.90 -6.18 3.30
N VAL A 67 -2.92 -7.06 3.50
CA VAL A 67 -1.65 -6.75 4.15
C VAL A 67 -0.53 -6.81 3.13
N VAL A 68 0.26 -5.76 3.05
CA VAL A 68 1.43 -5.67 2.18
C VAL A 68 2.66 -5.46 3.03
N ARG A 69 3.55 -6.45 3.02
CA ARG A 69 4.84 -6.39 3.70
C ARG A 69 5.96 -6.20 2.69
N ILE A 70 6.80 -5.20 2.95
CA ILE A 70 7.89 -4.76 2.07
C ILE A 70 9.18 -4.77 2.87
N SER A 71 10.13 -5.61 2.49
CA SER A 71 11.49 -5.57 3.05
C SER A 71 12.24 -4.33 2.54
N THR A 72 12.91 -3.60 3.43
CA THR A 72 13.60 -2.35 3.05
C THR A 72 15.07 -2.54 2.69
N LYS A 73 15.55 -3.80 2.61
CA LYS A 73 16.96 -4.13 2.40
C LYS A 73 17.55 -3.55 1.11
N ASP A 74 16.86 -3.77 -0.01
CA ASP A 74 17.36 -3.42 -1.35
C ASP A 74 16.49 -2.35 -2.04
N LEU A 75 15.53 -1.77 -1.32
CA LEU A 75 14.56 -0.83 -1.89
C LEU A 75 14.84 0.60 -1.44
N LYS A 76 14.78 1.53 -2.40
CA LYS A 76 14.78 2.96 -2.09
C LYS A 76 13.40 3.36 -1.56
N ILE A 77 13.38 4.47 -0.83
CA ILE A 77 12.12 5.04 -0.33
C ILE A 77 11.10 5.28 -1.45
N ASP A 78 11.54 5.72 -2.62
CA ASP A 78 10.63 6.02 -3.74
C ASP A 78 9.99 4.75 -4.31
N ASP A 79 10.67 3.61 -4.28
CA ASP A 79 10.11 2.31 -4.70
C ASP A 79 9.03 1.84 -3.71
N ILE A 80 9.30 1.98 -2.41
CA ILE A 80 8.36 1.63 -1.34
C ILE A 80 7.10 2.50 -1.46
N MET A 81 7.28 3.81 -1.63
CA MET A 81 6.20 4.77 -1.82
C MET A 81 5.38 4.48 -3.06
N SER A 82 6.02 4.22 -4.20
CA SER A 82 5.32 3.91 -5.45
C SER A 82 4.48 2.63 -5.32
N ARG A 83 5.00 1.62 -4.62
CA ARG A 83 4.27 0.37 -4.40
C ARG A 83 3.05 0.54 -3.50
N ILE A 84 3.15 1.35 -2.45
CA ILE A 84 2.04 1.62 -1.54
C ILE A 84 0.97 2.49 -2.20
N ASN A 85 1.40 3.55 -2.89
CA ASN A 85 0.49 4.44 -3.62
C ASN A 85 -0.23 3.70 -4.74
N GLY A 86 0.46 2.83 -5.49
CA GLY A 86 -0.19 2.04 -6.55
C GLY A 86 -1.31 1.14 -6.03
N VAL A 87 -1.11 0.48 -4.87
CA VAL A 87 -2.19 -0.32 -4.25
C VAL A 87 -3.35 0.55 -3.78
N ALA A 88 -3.06 1.73 -3.21
CA ALA A 88 -4.11 2.66 -2.81
C ALA A 88 -4.89 3.22 -4.01
N GLU A 89 -4.21 3.49 -5.14
CA GLU A 89 -4.84 3.92 -6.39
C GLU A 89 -5.70 2.82 -7.02
N ASP A 90 -5.23 1.57 -7.02
CA ASP A 90 -6.00 0.41 -7.47
C ASP A 90 -7.29 0.26 -6.65
N MET A 91 -7.23 0.47 -5.33
CA MET A 91 -8.40 0.45 -4.46
C MET A 91 -9.36 1.63 -4.73
N ASP A 92 -8.83 2.84 -4.92
CA ASP A 92 -9.63 4.01 -5.27
C ASP A 92 -10.35 3.82 -6.62
N MET A 93 -9.66 3.21 -7.59
CA MET A 93 -10.23 2.86 -8.88
C MET A 93 -11.35 1.83 -8.74
N GLN A 94 -11.14 0.78 -7.95
CA GLN A 94 -12.18 -0.23 -7.67
C GLN A 94 -13.42 0.38 -7.01
N GLU A 95 -13.24 1.27 -6.03
CA GLU A 95 -14.37 1.96 -5.38
C GLU A 95 -15.14 2.85 -6.36
N ARG A 96 -14.45 3.58 -7.24
CA ARG A 96 -15.10 4.40 -8.28
C ARG A 96 -15.85 3.57 -9.31
N LEU A 97 -15.27 2.46 -9.75
CA LEU A 97 -15.91 1.53 -10.69
C LEU A 97 -17.19 0.93 -10.09
N LYS A 98 -17.11 0.55 -8.81
CA LYS A 98 -18.27 0.09 -8.04
C LYS A 98 -19.35 1.17 -7.91
N ALA A 99 -18.97 2.41 -7.59
CA ALA A 99 -19.91 3.52 -7.50
C ALA A 99 -20.60 3.84 -8.85
N ALA A 100 -19.90 3.60 -9.97
CA ALA A 100 -20.46 3.75 -11.31
C ALA A 100 -21.34 2.57 -11.77
N GLY A 101 -21.51 1.52 -10.94
CA GLY A 101 -22.27 0.33 -11.30
C GLY A 101 -21.59 -0.55 -12.34
N LEU A 102 -20.28 -0.40 -12.54
CA LEU A 102 -19.46 -1.19 -13.47
C LEU A 102 -18.83 -2.43 -12.81
N ASP A 103 -19.39 -2.87 -11.68
CA ASP A 103 -18.95 -4.07 -10.97
C ASP A 103 -19.01 -5.30 -11.89
N GLY A 104 -17.85 -5.87 -12.22
CA GLY A 104 -17.72 -7.09 -13.03
C GLY A 104 -17.21 -6.91 -14.47
N GLN A 105 -16.96 -5.69 -14.94
CA GLN A 105 -16.28 -5.51 -16.23
C GLN A 105 -14.75 -5.57 -16.05
N LYS A 106 -14.10 -6.46 -16.81
CA LYS A 106 -12.63 -6.57 -16.88
C LYS A 106 -12.08 -5.29 -17.51
N VAL A 107 -11.62 -4.35 -16.67
CA VAL A 107 -10.95 -3.14 -17.16
C VAL A 107 -9.56 -3.54 -17.60
N ILE A 108 -9.39 -3.74 -18.91
CA ILE A 108 -8.08 -3.89 -19.54
C ILE A 108 -7.53 -2.49 -19.74
N SER A 109 -6.59 -2.07 -18.90
CA SER A 109 -5.81 -0.85 -19.16
C SER A 109 -4.75 -1.15 -20.22
N THR A 110 -5.13 -1.10 -21.49
CA THR A 110 -4.18 -1.04 -22.61
C THR A 110 -3.57 0.36 -22.70
N TRP A 111 -2.86 0.79 -21.65
CA TRP A 111 -1.90 1.88 -21.74
C TRP A 111 -0.52 1.28 -21.99
N ASN A 112 -0.15 1.30 -23.27
CA ASN A 112 1.13 0.84 -23.78
C ASN A 112 2.28 1.68 -23.18
N SER A 113 2.97 1.11 -22.19
CA SER A 113 4.32 1.50 -21.80
C SER A 113 5.12 0.24 -21.51
N GLY A 114 5.59 -0.40 -22.59
CA GLY A 114 6.75 -1.30 -22.64
C GLY A 114 7.01 -2.18 -21.42
N GLY A 115 6.46 -3.39 -21.40
CA GLY A 115 6.88 -4.43 -20.47
C GLY A 115 5.77 -5.41 -20.13
N ASN A 116 5.76 -6.53 -20.83
CA ASN A 116 4.80 -7.62 -20.71
C ASN A 116 4.72 -8.18 -19.26
N ARG A 117 3.81 -7.66 -18.44
CA ARG A 117 3.38 -8.27 -17.17
C ARG A 117 1.88 -8.13 -17.01
N GLU A 118 1.17 -9.04 -17.67
CA GLU A 118 -0.24 -9.30 -17.46
C GLU A 118 -0.43 -9.71 -15.98
N ARG A 119 -1.08 -8.86 -15.17
CA ARG A 119 -1.45 -9.21 -13.80
C ARG A 119 -2.92 -9.63 -13.81
N ASP A 120 -3.12 -10.94 -13.75
CA ASP A 120 -4.42 -11.58 -13.53
C ASP A 120 -4.92 -11.19 -12.13
N MET A 121 -5.93 -10.31 -12.09
CA MET A 121 -6.63 -9.96 -10.86
C MET A 121 -7.89 -10.81 -10.81
N GLY A 122 -7.79 -11.93 -10.09
CA GLY A 122 -8.71 -13.06 -10.15
C GLY A 122 -10.22 -12.75 -10.07
N THR A 123 -11.00 -13.70 -10.57
CA THR A 123 -12.45 -13.66 -10.73
C THR A 123 -13.18 -13.79 -9.38
N VAL A 124 -13.95 -12.77 -8.99
CA VAL A 124 -14.90 -12.89 -7.87
C VAL A 124 -16.26 -13.33 -8.42
N SER A 125 -16.69 -14.54 -8.06
CA SER A 125 -17.99 -15.09 -8.47
C SER A 125 -19.11 -14.54 -7.58
N PHE A 126 -20.14 -14.00 -8.23
CA PHE A 126 -21.38 -13.56 -7.58
C PHE A 126 -22.35 -14.75 -7.56
N GLN A 127 -22.75 -15.22 -6.38
CA GLN A 127 -23.92 -16.10 -6.24
C GLN A 127 -25.15 -15.22 -5.95
N PRO A 128 -26.18 -15.20 -6.83
CA PRO A 128 -27.42 -14.51 -6.53
C PRO A 128 -28.14 -15.22 -5.38
N ARG A 129 -28.55 -14.44 -4.37
CA ARG A 129 -29.44 -14.91 -3.29
C ARG A 129 -30.77 -15.29 -3.92
N GLN A 130 -31.13 -16.58 -3.84
CA GLN A 130 -32.45 -17.05 -4.26
C GLN A 130 -33.53 -16.39 -3.38
N ALA A 131 -34.59 -15.93 -4.05
CA ALA A 131 -35.78 -15.31 -3.46
C ALA A 131 -36.63 -16.32 -2.69
#